data_AF-A0A4Q7MVS2-F1
#
_entry.id   AF-A0A4Q7MVS2-F1
#
_cell.length_a   1.000
_cell.length_b   1.000
_cell.length_c   1.000
_cell.angle_alpha   90.00
_cell.angle_beta   90.00
_cell.angle_gamma   90.00
#
_symmetry.space_group_name_H-M   'P 1'
#
loop_
_entity.id
_entity.type
_entity.pdbx_description
1 polymer ?
#
loop_
_entity_poly.entity_id
_entity_poly.type
_entity_poly.pdbx_seq_one_letter_code
_entity_poly.pdbx_strand_id
1 'polypeptide(L)'
;MFKKDNLRLGLALGFIAPLLSLVVYYLIKFRLFSVADFLGYIAANKKVITGIVVPCLILNIALFTLYINTRRDKTAKGIFAVTLVYAIVALLLKFLL
;
A
#
# COMPACT_ATOMS: atom_id res chain seq x y z
N MET A 1 -19.07 -9.85 20.57
CA MET A 1 -19.38 -10.93 19.60
C MET A 1 -19.30 -10.49 18.13
N PHE A 2 -18.49 -9.47 17.76
CA PHE A 2 -18.37 -8.98 16.37
C PHE A 2 -16.92 -8.99 15.86
N LYS A 3 -16.23 -10.13 15.91
CA LYS A 3 -14.98 -10.28 15.16
C LYS A 3 -15.35 -10.59 13.71
N LYS A 4 -15.50 -9.54 12.88
CA LYS A 4 -15.53 -9.69 11.42
C LYS A 4 -14.15 -10.17 10.96
N ASP A 5 -13.93 -11.48 11.03
CA ASP A 5 -12.72 -12.12 10.54
C ASP A 5 -12.97 -12.69 9.15
N ASN A 6 -12.78 -11.85 8.14
CA ASN A 6 -13.11 -12.17 6.76
C ASN A 6 -11.91 -11.90 5.86
N LEU A 7 -11.53 -12.89 5.06
CA LEU A 7 -10.45 -12.76 4.10
C LEU A 7 -10.71 -11.61 3.11
N ARG A 8 -11.96 -11.46 2.63
CA ARG A 8 -12.37 -10.35 1.75
C ARG A 8 -12.13 -8.97 2.37
N LEU A 9 -12.36 -8.84 3.68
CA LEU A 9 -12.10 -7.60 4.40
C LEU A 9 -10.59 -7.35 4.46
N GLY A 10 -9.80 -8.38 4.72
CA GLY A 10 -8.35 -8.30 4.70
C GLY A 10 -7.79 -7.88 3.34
N LEU A 11 -8.31 -8.46 2.26
CA LEU A 11 -7.96 -8.06 0.90
C LEU A 11 -8.26 -6.58 0.70
N ALA A 12 -9.49 -6.13 0.96
CA ALA A 12 -9.90 -4.74 0.79
C ALA A 12 -9.03 -3.76 1.60
N LEU A 13 -8.72 -4.09 2.86
CA LEU A 13 -7.84 -3.28 3.70
C LEU A 13 -6.40 -3.21 3.16
N GLY A 14 -5.88 -4.31 2.62
CA GLY A 14 -4.55 -4.36 2.01
C GLY A 14 -4.39 -3.43 0.80
N PHE A 15 -5.50 -3.13 0.10
CA PHE A 15 -5.54 -2.16 -1.02
C PHE A 15 -5.63 -0.70 -0.54
N ILE A 16 -6.17 -0.45 0.65
CA ILE A 16 -6.37 0.91 1.18
C ILE A 16 -5.03 1.56 1.54
N ALA A 17 -4.08 0.80 2.11
CA ALA A 17 -2.76 1.31 2.47
C ALA A 17 -1.96 1.89 1.26
N PRO A 18 -1.88 1.24 0.09
CA PRO A 18 -1.26 1.83 -1.09
C PRO A 18 -1.96 3.09 -1.58
N LEU A 19 -3.30 3.11 -1.55
CA LEU A 19 -4.08 4.27 -1.94
C LEU A 19 -3.81 5.46 -1.00
N LEU A 20 -3.81 5.22 0.31
CA LEU A 20 -3.46 6.20 1.33
C LEU A 20 -2.04 6.74 1.13
N SER A 21 -1.07 5.86 0.87
CA SER A 21 0.32 6.26 0.63
C SER A 21 0.44 7.20 -0.58
N LEU A 22 -0.24 6.88 -1.68
CA LEU A 22 -0.29 7.71 -2.88
C LEU A 22 -0.91 9.09 -2.59
N VAL A 23 -2.05 9.11 -1.91
CA VAL A 23 -2.77 10.35 -1.57
C VAL A 23 -1.93 11.21 -0.63
N VAL A 24 -1.36 10.63 0.42
CA VAL A 24 -0.49 11.34 1.37
C VAL A 24 0.73 11.91 0.66
N TYR A 25 1.38 11.15 -0.22
CA TYR A 25 2.52 11.63 -0.99
C TYR A 25 2.15 12.81 -1.89
N TYR A 26 1.02 12.70 -2.61
CA TYR A 26 0.50 13.78 -3.46
C TYR A 26 0.21 15.04 -2.66
N LEU A 27 -0.49 14.93 -1.52
CA LEU A 27 -0.85 16.07 -0.68
C LEU A 27 0.36 16.78 -0.07
N ILE A 28 1.47 16.06 0.19
CA ILE A 28 2.68 16.64 0.77
C ILE A 28 3.57 17.28 -0.31
N LYS A 29 3.79 16.59 -1.43
CA LYS A 29 4.80 16.96 -2.44
C LYS A 29 4.24 17.64 -3.68
N PHE A 30 2.99 17.35 -4.05
CA PHE A 30 2.41 17.72 -5.35
C PHE A 30 1.08 18.48 -5.24
N ARG A 31 0.73 19.00 -4.06
CA ARG A 31 -0.55 19.71 -3.83
C ARG A 31 -0.84 20.87 -4.79
N LEU A 32 0.22 21.48 -5.33
CA LEU A 32 0.13 22.63 -6.25
C LEU A 32 0.10 22.22 -7.73
N PHE A 33 0.32 20.95 -8.05
CA PHE A 33 0.39 20.42 -9.42
C PHE A 33 -0.86 19.60 -9.75
N SER A 34 -1.14 19.39 -11.03
CA SER A 34 -2.24 18.51 -11.44
C SER A 34 -1.91 17.04 -11.16
N VAL A 35 -2.94 16.21 -11.00
CA VAL A 35 -2.79 14.76 -10.90
C VAL A 35 -2.11 14.19 -12.16
N ALA A 36 -2.34 14.79 -13.33
CA ALA A 36 -1.69 14.40 -14.57
C ALA A 36 -0.16 14.60 -14.51
N ASP A 37 0.28 15.77 -14.00
CA ASP A 37 1.70 16.09 -13.85
C ASP A 37 2.37 15.17 -12.84
N PHE A 38 1.66 14.85 -11.75
CA PHE A 38 2.13 13.90 -10.74
C PHE A 38 2.32 12.49 -11.31
N LEU A 39 1.37 11.99 -12.10
CA LEU A 39 1.48 10.68 -12.75
C LEU A 39 2.63 10.65 -13.76
N GLY A 40 2.81 11.71 -14.56
CA GLY A 40 3.95 11.86 -15.45
C GLY A 40 5.28 11.88 -14.69
N TYR A 41 5.34 12.57 -13.56
CA TYR A 41 6.52 12.65 -12.72
C TYR A 41 6.88 11.31 -12.05
N ILE A 42 5.88 10.54 -11.59
CA ILE A 42 6.09 9.18 -11.07
C ILE A 42 6.68 8.27 -12.15
N ALA A 43 6.12 8.32 -13.37
CA ALA A 43 6.59 7.50 -14.49
C ALA A 43 8.03 7.86 -14.89
N ALA A 44 8.41 9.13 -14.81
CA ALA A 44 9.75 9.60 -15.16
C ALA A 44 10.80 9.35 -14.05
N ASN A 45 10.41 9.23 -12.78
CA ASN A 45 11.34 9.25 -11.64
C ASN A 45 11.21 8.03 -10.73
N LYS A 46 12.09 7.04 -10.91
CA LYS A 46 12.16 5.82 -10.07
C LYS A 46 12.31 6.09 -8.56
N LYS A 47 12.99 7.19 -8.19
CA LYS A 47 13.16 7.59 -6.77
C LYS A 47 11.82 7.92 -6.11
N VAL A 48 10.86 8.45 -6.87
CA VAL A 48 9.52 8.80 -6.39
C VAL A 48 8.72 7.54 -6.09
N ILE A 49 8.83 6.52 -6.96
CA ILE A 49 8.21 5.21 -6.74
C ILE A 49 8.65 4.63 -5.40
N THR A 50 9.95 4.67 -5.10
CA THR A 50 10.47 4.19 -3.80
C THR A 50 9.91 5.00 -2.63
N GLY A 51 9.80 6.32 -2.76
CA GLY A 51 9.22 7.20 -1.75
C GLY A 51 7.73 6.96 -1.47
N ILE A 52 6.98 6.37 -2.41
CA ILE A 52 5.57 5.99 -2.25
C ILE A 52 5.43 4.56 -1.72
N VAL A 53 6.27 3.63 -2.20
CA VAL A 53 6.20 2.20 -1.83
C VAL A 53 6.59 1.98 -0.37
N VAL A 54 7.64 2.65 0.13
CA VAL A 54 8.10 2.48 1.53
C VAL A 54 6.99 2.77 2.55
N PRO A 55 6.34 3.96 2.56
CA PRO A 55 5.24 4.23 3.49
C PRO A 55 4.03 3.30 3.29
N CYS A 56 3.75 2.86 2.07
CA CYS A 56 2.72 1.85 1.80
C CYS A 56 3.00 0.53 2.54
N LEU A 57 4.23 0.01 2.42
CA LEU A 57 4.64 -1.24 3.07
C LEU A 57 4.59 -1.10 4.60
N ILE A 58 5.03 0.04 5.15
CA ILE A 58 4.97 0.31 6.60
C ILE A 58 3.52 0.32 7.09
N LEU A 59 2.61 1.01 6.40
CA LEU A 59 1.18 1.04 6.75
C LEU A 59 0.55 -0.35 6.68
N ASN A 60 0.88 -1.14 5.67
CA ASN A 60 0.38 -2.51 5.54
C ASN A 60 0.91 -3.44 6.64
N ILE A 61 2.18 -3.33 7.03
CA ILE A 61 2.77 -4.07 8.16
C ILE A 61 2.08 -3.67 9.47
N ALA A 62 1.82 -2.39 9.69
CA ALA A 62 1.08 -1.91 10.87
C ALA A 62 -0.35 -2.48 10.92
N LEU A 63 -1.08 -2.44 9.80
CA LEU A 63 -2.40 -3.04 9.69
C LEU A 63 -2.37 -4.55 9.93
N PHE A 64 -1.45 -5.26 9.28
CA PHE A 64 -1.25 -6.70 9.48
C PHE A 64 -1.00 -7.03 10.97
N THR A 65 -0.11 -6.29 11.62
CA THR A 65 0.25 -6.47 13.04
C THR A 65 -0.94 -6.25 13.97
N LEU A 66 -1.76 -5.23 13.70
CA LEU A 66 -2.99 -4.96 14.45
C LEU A 66 -3.99 -6.13 14.32
N TYR A 67 -4.20 -6.62 13.10
CA TYR A 67 -5.18 -7.69 12.85
C TYR A 67 -4.73 -9.06 13.38
N ILE A 68 -3.43 -9.37 13.34
CA ILE A 68 -2.93 -10.62 13.91
C ILE A 68 -2.97 -10.60 15.45
N ASN A 69 -2.61 -9.48 16.09
CA ASN A 69 -2.68 -9.34 17.55
C ASN A 69 -4.12 -9.37 18.08
N THR A 70 -5.10 -8.95 17.28
CA THR A 70 -6.52 -9.04 17.63
C THR A 70 -7.16 -10.41 17.36
N ARG A 71 -6.34 -11.43 16.99
CA ARG A 71 -6.77 -12.79 16.63
C ARG A 71 -7.78 -12.79 15.48
N ARG A 72 -7.53 -11.98 14.45
CA ARG A 72 -8.34 -11.90 13.21
C ARG A 72 -7.51 -12.45 12.05
N ASP A 73 -7.20 -13.74 12.13
CA ASP A 73 -6.17 -14.36 11.31
C ASP A 73 -6.55 -14.44 9.83
N LYS A 74 -7.84 -14.61 9.48
CA LYS A 74 -8.28 -14.60 8.07
C LYS A 74 -8.11 -13.22 7.44
N THR A 75 -8.38 -12.17 8.21
CA THR A 75 -8.21 -10.79 7.79
C THR A 75 -6.72 -10.45 7.63
N ALA A 76 -5.90 -10.82 8.62
CA ALA A 76 -4.45 -10.64 8.56
C ALA A 76 -3.84 -11.37 7.33
N LYS A 77 -4.28 -12.59 7.04
CA LYS A 77 -3.88 -13.32 5.82
C LYS A 77 -4.23 -12.56 4.53
N GLY A 78 -5.42 -11.96 4.46
CA GLY A 78 -5.82 -11.14 3.31
C GLY A 78 -4.92 -9.92 3.11
N ILE A 79 -4.63 -9.18 4.19
CA ILE A 79 -3.74 -8.01 4.16
C ILE A 79 -2.33 -8.44 3.69
N PHE A 80 -1.81 -9.52 4.27
CA PHE A 80 -0.49 -10.04 3.95
C PHE A 80 -0.39 -10.49 2.48
N ALA A 81 -1.40 -11.20 1.96
CA ALA A 81 -1.42 -11.66 0.58
C ALA A 81 -1.35 -10.49 -0.42
N VAL A 82 -2.14 -9.43 -0.20
CA VAL A 82 -2.11 -8.23 -1.05
C VAL A 82 -0.77 -7.51 -0.95
N THR A 83 -0.22 -7.40 0.27
CA THR A 83 1.09 -6.78 0.50
C THR A 83 2.21 -7.53 -0.24
N LEU A 84 2.17 -8.87 -0.24
CA LEU A 84 3.14 -9.70 -0.94
C LEU A 84 3.09 -9.50 -2.45
N VAL A 85 1.88 -9.47 -3.03
CA VAL A 85 1.69 -9.18 -4.47
C VAL A 85 2.29 -7.83 -4.83
N TYR A 86 2.00 -6.79 -4.05
CA TYR A 86 2.55 -5.45 -4.29
C TYR A 86 4.06 -5.37 -4.11
N ALA A 87 4.61 -6.05 -3.09
CA ALA A 87 6.05 -6.10 -2.88
C ALA A 87 6.75 -6.76 -4.07
N ILE A 88 6.21 -7.85 -4.61
CA ILE A 88 6.73 -8.52 -5.80
C ILE A 88 6.66 -7.58 -7.02
N VAL A 89 5.51 -6.93 -7.26
CA VAL A 89 5.35 -5.98 -8.38
C VAL A 89 6.33 -4.81 -8.24
N ALA A 90 6.51 -4.24 -7.04
CA ALA A 90 7.43 -3.14 -6.80
C ALA A 90 8.89 -3.56 -7.01
N LEU A 91 9.26 -4.78 -6.60
CA LEU A 91 10.59 -5.33 -6.88
C LEU A 91 10.79 -5.53 -8.39
N LEU A 92 9.82 -6.13 -9.08
CA LEU A 92 9.89 -6.30 -10.55
C LEU A 92 10.06 -4.95 -11.25
N LEU A 93 9.27 -3.93 -10.89
CA LEU A 93 9.41 -2.59 -11.45
C LEU A 93 10.79 -1.97 -11.17
N LYS A 94 11.39 -2.25 -10.01
CA LYS A 94 12.72 -1.74 -9.66
C LYS A 94 13.85 -2.42 -10.46
N PHE A 95 13.68 -3.69 -10.81
CA PHE A 95 14.70 -4.48 -11.51
C PHE A 95 14.56 -4.47 -13.04
N LEU A 96 13.33 -4.41 -13.57
CA LEU A 96 13.07 -4.36 -15.02
C LEU A 96 13.15 -2.95 -15.61
N LEU A 97 12.80 -1.91 -14.83
CA LEU A 97 12.83 -0.52 -15.28
C LEU A 97 14.16 0.10 -14.92
#